data_AF-A0A803L7L3-F1
#
_entry.id   AF-A0A803L7L3-F1
#
_cell.length_a   1.000
_cell.length_b   1.000
_cell.length_c   1.000
_cell.angle_alpha   90.00
_cell.angle_beta   90.00
_cell.angle_gamma   90.00
#
_symmetry.space_group_name_H-M   'P 1'
#
loop_
_entity.id
_entity.type
_entity.pdbx_description
1 polymer ?
#
loop_
_entity_poly.entity_id
_entity_poly.type
_entity_poly.pdbx_seq_one_letter_code
_entity_poly.pdbx_strand_id
1 'polypeptide(L)'
;MHMVTVVVAVVDGRWLEEGVARTVGEPAVSRGGGLIRDTTSRLCNAYSLKLGSCVAFKAEVLEIEYGLELAKRMGIKKLQIQLDNQAVVQILNSTDGYNGECIHDIEHCRKLIARQEWTVEVKHVYREANQAAD
;
A
#
# COMPACT_ATOMS: atom_id res chain seq x y z
N MET A 1 7.82 -1.55 14.81
CA MET A 1 7.64 -2.64 13.84
C MET A 1 7.58 -1.96 12.49
N HIS A 2 8.65 -2.09 11.70
CA HIS A 2 8.73 -1.53 10.37
C HIS A 2 7.90 -2.43 9.45
N MET A 3 6.78 -1.91 8.99
CA MET A 3 5.95 -2.52 7.96
C MET A 3 6.17 -1.64 6.74
N VAL A 4 6.72 -2.21 5.67
CA VAL A 4 6.95 -1.48 4.43
C VAL A 4 5.89 -1.96 3.45
N THR A 5 4.87 -1.12 3.27
CA THR A 5 3.81 -1.34 2.30
C THR A 5 4.30 -0.93 0.91
N VAL A 6 4.48 -1.87 -0.01
CA VAL A 6 4.90 -1.57 -1.38
C VAL A 6 3.65 -1.43 -2.28
N VAL A 7 3.39 -0.22 -2.75
CA VAL A 7 2.26 0.08 -3.64
C VAL A 7 2.76 0.04 -5.09
N VAL A 8 2.79 -1.13 -5.73
CA VAL A 8 3.28 -1.24 -7.12
C VAL A 8 2.21 -0.74 -8.11
N ALA A 9 2.51 0.28 -8.92
CA ALA A 9 1.63 0.69 -10.01
C ALA A 9 2.02 0.00 -11.32
N VAL A 10 1.07 -0.67 -11.97
CA VAL A 10 1.35 -1.45 -13.19
C VAL A 10 0.93 -0.62 -14.40
N VAL A 11 1.88 -0.01 -15.12
CA VAL A 11 1.69 0.59 -16.45
C VAL A 11 2.42 -0.24 -17.53
N ASP A 12 1.70 -0.88 -18.45
CA ASP A 12 2.21 -1.50 -19.71
C ASP A 12 3.17 -2.73 -19.65
N GLY A 13 2.84 -3.74 -18.83
CA GLY A 13 2.78 -5.12 -19.32
C GLY A 13 4.05 -5.95 -19.65
N ARG A 14 5.29 -5.63 -19.24
CA ARG A 14 6.43 -6.59 -19.32
C ARG A 14 7.40 -6.50 -18.11
N TRP A 15 7.97 -7.64 -17.72
CA TRP A 15 8.72 -7.91 -16.48
C TRP A 15 10.23 -7.60 -16.55
N LEU A 16 10.85 -7.13 -15.44
CA LEU A 16 12.22 -7.43 -14.88
C LEU A 16 12.59 -6.51 -13.64
N GLU A 17 13.68 -6.84 -12.90
CA GLU A 17 13.93 -6.76 -11.43
C GLU A 17 14.42 -5.43 -10.71
N GLU A 18 14.04 -5.33 -9.42
CA GLU A 18 14.50 -4.68 -8.13
C GLU A 18 15.30 -3.36 -7.92
N GLY A 19 15.01 -2.69 -6.75
CA GLY A 19 15.91 -1.72 -6.05
C GLY A 19 15.32 -1.03 -4.77
N VAL A 20 16.01 -1.06 -3.60
CA VAL A 20 15.55 -0.65 -2.22
C VAL A 20 16.03 0.72 -1.74
N ALA A 21 15.24 1.41 -0.89
CA ALA A 21 15.71 2.54 -0.06
C ALA A 21 15.35 2.34 1.43
N ARG A 22 16.32 2.54 2.35
CA ARG A 22 16.16 2.46 3.82
C ARG A 22 16.39 3.82 4.49
N THR A 23 15.72 4.09 5.62
CA THR A 23 16.11 5.17 6.56
C THR A 23 15.93 4.73 8.02
N VAL A 24 16.95 5.01 8.84
CA VAL A 24 17.14 4.61 10.25
C VAL A 24 16.72 5.73 11.23
N GLY A 25 16.05 5.36 12.33
CA GLY A 25 16.17 6.00 13.66
C GLY A 25 15.05 6.95 14.17
N GLU A 26 14.76 6.85 15.48
CA GLU A 26 14.01 7.76 16.43
C GLU A 26 12.49 7.51 16.72
N PRO A 27 12.01 7.84 17.96
CA PRO A 27 11.20 7.02 18.89
C PRO A 27 9.74 6.78 18.48
N ALA A 28 9.07 5.83 19.18
CA ALA A 28 7.80 5.10 18.91
C ALA A 28 6.57 5.87 18.37
N VAL A 29 6.77 6.63 17.31
CA VAL A 29 5.75 7.15 16.40
C VAL A 29 5.60 6.10 15.32
N SER A 30 4.40 5.60 15.10
CA SER A 30 4.11 4.74 13.95
C SER A 30 4.42 5.56 12.69
N ARG A 31 5.41 5.09 11.94
CA ARG A 31 5.81 5.65 10.66
C ARG A 31 5.39 4.64 9.61
N GLY A 32 4.72 5.17 8.61
CA GLY A 32 4.28 4.42 7.46
C GLY A 32 4.93 4.91 6.19
N GLY A 33 4.81 4.15 5.12
CA GLY A 33 5.30 4.61 3.84
C GLY A 33 5.09 3.61 2.73
N GLY A 34 5.24 4.11 1.52
CA GLY A 34 5.16 3.26 0.35
C GLY A 34 5.93 3.80 -0.83
N LEU A 35 6.26 2.86 -1.71
CA LEU A 35 6.92 3.11 -2.98
C LEU A 35 5.91 2.86 -4.09
N ILE A 36 5.80 3.80 -5.01
CA ILE A 36 5.10 3.64 -6.29
C ILE A 36 6.16 3.41 -7.35
N ARG A 37 6.17 2.19 -7.87
CA ARG A 37 7.01 1.80 -9.01
C ARG A 37 6.14 1.60 -10.24
N ASP A 38 6.70 1.84 -11.43
CA ASP A 38 6.11 1.38 -12.67
C ASP A 38 6.42 -0.12 -12.89
N THR A 39 5.99 -0.66 -14.04
CA THR A 39 6.21 -2.07 -14.40
C THR A 39 7.66 -2.44 -14.64
N THR A 40 8.52 -1.46 -14.92
CA THR A 40 9.96 -1.64 -15.09
C THR A 40 10.71 -1.61 -13.75
N SER A 41 9.97 -1.68 -12.64
CA SER A 41 10.47 -1.51 -11.27
C SER A 41 11.09 -0.13 -10.99
N ARG A 42 10.98 0.81 -11.94
CA ARG A 42 11.48 2.17 -11.77
C ARG A 42 10.60 2.88 -10.76
N LEU A 43 11.23 3.51 -9.78
CA LEU A 43 10.56 4.35 -8.81
C LEU A 43 9.92 5.56 -9.51
N CYS A 44 8.60 5.65 -9.48
CA CYS A 44 7.84 6.81 -9.92
C CYS A 44 7.64 7.81 -8.78
N ASN A 45 7.38 7.31 -7.57
CA ASN A 45 7.15 8.14 -6.39
C ASN A 45 7.41 7.35 -5.10
N ALA A 46 7.67 8.05 -4.01
CA ALA A 46 7.79 7.48 -2.68
C ALA A 46 7.16 8.43 -1.67
N TYR A 47 6.55 7.87 -0.63
CA TYR A 47 5.97 8.66 0.45
C TYR A 47 6.29 8.05 1.81
N SER A 48 6.30 8.92 2.81
CA SER A 48 6.37 8.53 4.22
C SER A 48 5.32 9.31 5.00
N LEU A 49 4.71 8.64 5.96
CA LEU A 49 3.63 9.18 6.80
C LEU A 49 4.08 9.17 8.25
N LYS A 50 3.79 10.26 8.95
CA LYS A 50 3.86 10.33 10.41
C LYS A 50 2.45 10.03 10.94
N LEU A 51 2.22 8.81 11.41
CA LEU A 51 0.89 8.32 11.78
C LEU A 51 0.59 8.46 13.29
N GLY A 52 1.52 9.03 14.06
CA GLY A 52 1.34 9.23 15.50
C GLY A 52 1.36 7.91 16.28
N SER A 53 0.66 7.84 17.41
CA SER A 53 0.44 6.58 18.13
C SER A 53 -0.80 5.87 17.57
N CYS A 54 -0.61 4.85 16.76
CA CYS A 54 -1.68 4.00 16.26
C CYS A 54 -1.23 2.54 16.21
N VAL A 55 -2.17 1.61 16.38
CA VAL A 55 -1.92 0.17 16.26
C VAL A 55 -1.48 -0.16 14.83
N ALA A 56 -0.63 -1.18 14.67
CA ALA A 56 0.01 -1.52 13.40
C ALA A 56 -1.01 -1.72 12.25
N PHE A 57 -2.14 -2.35 12.53
CA PHE A 57 -3.22 -2.54 11.56
C PHE A 57 -3.80 -1.21 11.05
N LYS A 58 -4.03 -0.24 11.95
CA LYS A 58 -4.50 1.09 11.58
C LYS A 58 -3.47 1.85 10.74
N ALA A 59 -2.20 1.74 11.12
CA ALA A 59 -1.12 2.38 10.39
C ALA A 59 -1.11 1.92 8.92
N GLU A 60 -1.19 0.60 8.70
CA GLU A 60 -1.19 0.01 7.37
C GLU A 60 -2.40 0.43 6.53
N VAL A 61 -3.62 0.47 7.11
CA VAL A 61 -4.81 0.95 6.38
C VAL A 61 -4.66 2.41 5.94
N LEU A 62 -4.13 3.28 6.81
CA LEU A 62 -3.89 4.69 6.48
C LEU A 62 -2.78 4.87 5.43
N GLU A 63 -1.76 4.01 5.45
CA GLU A 63 -0.72 3.97 4.43
C GLU A 63 -1.27 3.61 3.05
N ILE A 64 -2.19 2.65 3.00
CA ILE A 64 -2.86 2.22 1.78
C ILE A 64 -3.78 3.33 1.26
N GLU A 65 -4.55 3.97 2.14
CA GLU A 65 -5.42 5.08 1.77
C GLU A 65 -4.64 6.21 1.11
N TYR A 66 -3.53 6.62 1.73
CA TYR A 66 -2.66 7.66 1.16
C TYR A 66 -2.06 7.22 -0.17
N GLY A 67 -1.61 5.97 -0.29
CA GLY A 67 -1.06 5.42 -1.53
C GLY A 67 -2.09 5.40 -2.67
N LEU A 68 -3.33 5.03 -2.39
CA LEU A 68 -4.45 5.06 -3.33
C LEU A 68 -4.73 6.49 -3.82
N GLU A 69 -4.81 7.46 -2.91
CA GLU A 69 -5.04 8.86 -3.24
C GLU A 69 -3.87 9.47 -4.04
N LEU A 70 -2.63 9.14 -3.66
CA LEU A 70 -1.44 9.57 -4.40
C LEU A 70 -1.45 8.99 -5.82
N ALA A 71 -1.72 7.69 -5.97
CA ALA A 71 -1.77 7.04 -7.27
C ALA A 71 -2.88 7.63 -8.16
N LYS A 72 -4.04 7.95 -7.58
CA LYS A 72 -5.12 8.65 -8.29
C LYS A 72 -4.67 10.03 -8.77
N ARG A 73 -4.02 10.84 -7.91
CA ARG A 73 -3.49 12.16 -8.27
C ARG A 73 -2.43 12.10 -9.36
N MET A 74 -1.66 11.01 -9.41
CA MET A 74 -0.69 10.73 -10.47
C MET A 74 -1.34 10.28 -11.79
N GLY A 75 -2.66 10.10 -11.84
CA GLY A 75 -3.38 9.68 -13.04
C GLY A 75 -3.21 8.19 -13.38
N ILE A 76 -2.75 7.37 -12.44
CA ILE A 76 -2.53 5.94 -12.65
C ILE A 76 -3.88 5.24 -12.91
N LYS A 77 -3.94 4.46 -13.99
CA LYS A 77 -5.15 3.74 -14.42
C LYS A 77 -5.18 2.28 -14.02
N LYS A 78 -4.03 1.69 -13.69
CA LYS A 78 -3.88 0.30 -13.27
C LYS A 78 -2.90 0.24 -12.10
N LEU A 79 -3.38 -0.22 -10.95
CA LEU A 79 -2.63 -0.24 -9.70
C LEU A 79 -2.66 -1.65 -9.09
N GLN A 80 -1.52 -2.15 -8.61
CA GLN A 80 -1.42 -3.40 -7.86
C GLN A 80 -0.81 -3.15 -6.48
N ILE A 81 -1.65 -3.11 -5.45
CA ILE A 81 -1.20 -2.94 -4.07
C ILE A 81 -0.68 -4.28 -3.55
N GLN A 82 0.55 -4.29 -3.04
CA GLN A 82 1.20 -5.47 -2.46
C GLN A 82 1.38 -5.28 -0.96
N LEU A 83 0.79 -6.19 -0.18
CA LEU A 83 0.81 -6.15 1.28
C LEU A 83 1.39 -7.45 1.81
N ASP A 84 2.17 -7.38 2.89
CA ASP A 84 2.63 -8.56 3.64
C ASP A 84 1.64 -8.98 4.73
N ASN A 85 0.61 -8.17 4.99
CA ASN A 85 -0.47 -8.48 5.92
C ASN A 85 -1.69 -9.10 5.21
N GLN A 86 -1.80 -10.42 5.29
CA GLN A 86 -2.92 -11.16 4.70
C GLN A 86 -4.29 -10.73 5.25
N ALA A 87 -4.38 -10.30 6.51
CA ALA A 87 -5.65 -9.87 7.09
C ALA A 87 -6.16 -8.58 6.41
N VAL A 88 -5.28 -7.61 6.16
CA VAL A 88 -5.64 -6.37 5.45
C VAL A 88 -6.04 -6.67 4.00
N VAL A 89 -5.31 -7.56 3.31
CA VAL A 89 -5.66 -8.00 1.95
C VAL A 89 -7.07 -8.62 1.90
N GLN A 90 -7.38 -9.52 2.83
CA GLN A 90 -8.69 -10.17 2.90
C GLN A 90 -9.81 -9.16 3.16
N ILE A 91 -9.57 -8.23 4.09
CA ILE A 91 -10.55 -7.19 4.41
C ILE A 91 -10.77 -6.27 3.21
N LEU A 92 -9.72 -5.80 2.53
CA LEU A 92 -9.88 -4.89 1.39
C LEU A 92 -10.52 -5.55 0.17
N ASN A 93 -10.33 -6.85 -0.04
CA ASN A 93 -10.94 -7.60 -1.13
C ASN A 93 -12.35 -8.13 -0.81
N SER A 94 -12.75 -8.20 0.46
CA SER A 94 -14.08 -8.66 0.85
C SER A 94 -15.15 -7.60 0.54
N THR A 95 -16.29 -8.06 0.04
CA THR A 95 -17.51 -7.26 -0.13
C THR A 95 -18.37 -7.22 1.14
N ASP A 96 -18.02 -8.01 2.15
CA ASP A 96 -18.77 -8.10 3.40
C ASP A 96 -18.50 -6.86 4.27
N GLY A 97 -19.50 -6.50 5.07
CA GLY A 97 -19.34 -5.47 6.09
C GLY A 97 -18.22 -5.84 7.06
N TYR A 98 -17.36 -4.88 7.37
CA TYR A 98 -16.30 -5.03 8.37
C TYR A 98 -16.70 -4.27 9.62
N ASN A 99 -16.82 -4.94 10.78
CA ASN A 99 -17.29 -4.31 12.02
C ASN A 99 -16.17 -4.13 13.07
N GLY A 100 -14.92 -4.01 12.63
CA GLY A 100 -13.76 -3.80 13.53
C GLY A 100 -13.28 -2.35 13.61
N GLU A 101 -12.12 -2.15 14.23
CA GLU A 101 -11.49 -0.84 14.32
C GLU A 101 -11.11 -0.30 12.92
N CYS A 102 -11.18 1.03 12.74
CA CYS A 102 -10.84 1.68 11.46
C CYS A 102 -11.78 1.32 10.29
N ILE A 103 -13.03 0.92 10.59
CA ILE A 103 -14.07 0.64 9.59
C ILE A 103 -14.20 1.76 8.56
N HIS A 104 -14.20 3.02 8.98
CA HIS A 104 -14.34 4.16 8.06
C HIS A 104 -13.17 4.25 7.08
N ASP A 105 -11.95 4.00 7.55
CA ASP A 105 -10.73 4.02 6.73
C ASP A 105 -10.75 2.84 5.73
N ILE A 106 -11.17 1.65 6.17
CA ILE A 106 -11.34 0.46 5.31
C ILE A 106 -12.41 0.67 4.24
N GLU A 107 -13.58 1.19 4.63
CA GLU A 107 -14.66 1.49 3.69
C GLU A 107 -14.24 2.56 2.69
N HIS A 108 -13.46 3.54 3.11
CA HIS A 108 -12.91 4.54 2.21
C HIS A 108 -11.95 3.92 1.19
N CYS A 109 -11.00 3.10 1.65
CA CYS A 109 -10.12 2.32 0.77
C CYS A 109 -10.91 1.46 -0.23
N ARG A 110 -11.91 0.70 0.22
CA ARG A 110 -12.78 -0.11 -0.65
C ARG A 110 -13.50 0.74 -1.70
N LYS A 111 -14.02 1.91 -1.32
CA LYS A 111 -14.64 2.86 -2.26
C LYS A 111 -13.65 3.36 -3.30
N LEU A 112 -12.41 3.65 -2.92
CA LEU A 112 -11.35 4.06 -3.86
C LEU A 112 -11.01 2.93 -4.83
N ILE A 113 -10.80 1.72 -4.33
CA ILE A 113 -10.51 0.51 -5.10
C ILE A 113 -11.61 0.24 -6.14
N ALA A 114 -12.88 0.39 -5.76
CA ALA A 114 -14.04 0.10 -6.60
C ALA A 114 -14.40 1.21 -7.62
N ARG A 115 -13.66 2.32 -7.69
CA ARG A 115 -13.95 3.39 -8.67
C ARG A 115 -13.76 2.89 -10.10
N GLN A 116 -14.68 3.25 -10.99
CA GLN A 116 -14.62 2.85 -12.41
C GLN A 116 -13.49 3.52 -13.21
N GLU A 117 -12.88 4.58 -12.67
CA GLU A 117 -11.87 5.40 -13.36
C GLU A 117 -10.51 4.71 -13.55
N TRP A 118 -10.32 3.56 -12.87
CA TRP A 118 -9.08 2.79 -12.82
C TRP A 118 -9.35 1.34 -12.41
N THR A 119 -8.35 0.48 -12.56
CA THR A 119 -8.36 -0.92 -12.09
C THR A 119 -7.36 -1.07 -10.95
N VAL A 120 -7.83 -1.50 -9.79
CA VAL A 120 -6.99 -1.74 -8.61
C VAL A 120 -7.08 -3.21 -8.21
N GLU A 121 -5.92 -3.82 -7.98
CA GLU A 121 -5.80 -5.16 -7.44
C GLU A 121 -5.03 -5.13 -6.13
N VAL A 122 -5.54 -5.79 -5.09
CA VAL A 122 -4.87 -5.90 -3.78
C VAL A 122 -4.42 -7.34 -3.58
N LYS A 123 -3.11 -7.56 -3.41
CA LYS A 123 -2.50 -8.89 -3.33
C LYS A 123 -1.62 -9.03 -2.10
N HIS A 124 -1.60 -10.24 -1.56
CA HIS A 124 -0.66 -10.63 -0.52
C HIS A 124 0.68 -11.03 -1.15
N VAL A 125 1.78 -10.55 -0.58
CA VAL A 125 3.15 -10.92 -0.97
C VAL A 125 3.91 -11.30 0.29
N TYR A 126 4.53 -12.48 0.28
CA TYR A 126 5.37 -12.93 1.39
C TYR A 126 6.61 -12.06 1.49
N ARG A 127 6.99 -11.73 2.73
CA ARG A 127 8.11 -10.84 3.06
C ARG A 127 9.45 -11.26 2.41
N GLU A 128 9.63 -12.56 2.17
CA GLU A 128 10.80 -13.13 1.49
C GLU A 128 10.90 -12.74 0.01
N ALA A 129 9.76 -12.47 -0.65
CA ALA A 129 9.68 -11.93 -2.00
C ALA A 129 9.69 -10.39 -2.03
N ASN A 130 9.67 -9.76 -0.84
CA ASN A 130 9.73 -8.32 -0.65
C ASN A 130 11.09 -7.89 -0.06
N GLN A 131 12.18 -8.60 -0.41
CA GLN A 131 13.55 -8.21 -0.04
C GLN A 131 13.89 -6.78 -0.47
N ALA A 132 13.10 -6.22 -1.39
CA ALA A 132 13.21 -4.84 -1.80
C ALA A 132 12.77 -3.79 -0.75
N ALA A 133 12.27 -4.22 0.41
CA ALA A 133 11.52 -3.39 1.36
C ALA A 133 11.89 -3.63 2.84
N ASP A 134 12.67 -4.66 3.19
CA ASP A 134 13.18 -4.89 4.56
C ASP A 134 14.55 -4.22 4.78
#